data_AF-A0A919YI14-F1
#
_entry.id   AF-A0A919YI14-F1
#
_cell.length_a   1.000
_cell.length_b   1.000
_cell.length_c   1.000
_cell.angle_alpha   90.00
_cell.angle_beta   90.00
_cell.angle_gamma   90.00
#
_symmetry.space_group_name_H-M   'P 1'
#
loop_
_entity.id
_entity.type
_entity.pdbx_description
1 polymer ?
#
loop_
_entity_poly.entity_id
_entity_poly.type
_entity_poly.pdbx_seq_one_letter_code
_entity_poly.pdbx_strand_id
1 'polypeptide(L)'
;MKKDVRQMLNDFTGGLHELSGTHPESVNAFMNLLGTNYADGALDTKTKELISVGIAAYNRCEYCIVFHVYKALEAGATREQIIEAAMIAVAFGGGPSMAYSVTLLKDAIDEFEKDFK
;
A
#
# COMPACT_ATOMS: atom_id res chain seq x y z
N MET A 1 -5.58 -20.24 -5.70
CA MET A 1 -4.93 -20.22 -4.37
C MET A 1 -5.01 -18.80 -3.83
N LYS A 2 -5.34 -18.63 -2.55
CA LYS A 2 -5.32 -17.31 -1.89
C LYS A 2 -3.86 -16.84 -1.81
N LYS A 3 -3.59 -15.56 -2.12
CA LYS A 3 -2.24 -14.99 -2.00
C LYS A 3 -1.91 -14.78 -0.52
N ASP A 4 -0.67 -15.08 -0.15
CA ASP A 4 -0.16 -14.78 1.18
C ASP A 4 0.33 -13.31 1.20
N VAL A 5 -0.53 -12.43 1.71
CA VAL A 5 -0.24 -10.99 1.76
C VAL A 5 0.93 -10.67 2.70
N ARG A 6 1.17 -11.48 3.75
CA ARG A 6 2.31 -11.31 4.65
C ARG A 6 3.60 -11.64 3.91
N GLN A 7 3.61 -12.75 3.17
CA GLN A 7 4.74 -13.11 2.34
C GLN A 7 5.02 -12.03 1.29
N MET A 8 4.00 -11.51 0.60
CA MET A 8 4.17 -10.44 -0.39
C MET A 8 4.77 -9.16 0.22
N LEU A 9 4.35 -8.77 1.43
CA LEU A 9 4.94 -7.64 2.15
C LEU A 9 6.42 -7.89 2.46
N ASN A 10 6.74 -9.09 2.94
CA ASN A 10 8.10 -9.50 3.26
C ASN A 10 8.99 -9.58 2.01
N ASP A 11 8.47 -10.09 0.90
CA ASP A 11 9.19 -10.19 -0.37
C ASP A 11 9.55 -8.81 -0.90
N PHE A 12 8.61 -7.86 -0.86
CA PHE A 12 8.85 -6.50 -1.33
C PHE A 12 9.88 -5.77 -0.46
N THR A 13 9.71 -5.82 0.87
CA THR A 13 10.61 -5.15 1.81
C THR A 13 12.00 -5.79 1.84
N GLY A 14 12.06 -7.12 1.83
CA GLY A 14 13.30 -7.90 1.75
C GLY A 14 14.04 -7.67 0.43
N GLY A 15 13.32 -7.65 -0.70
CA GLY A 15 13.90 -7.35 -2.01
C GLY A 15 14.50 -5.94 -2.09
N LEU A 16 13.83 -4.93 -1.52
CA LEU A 16 14.40 -3.58 -1.39
C LEU A 16 15.67 -3.56 -0.54
N HIS A 17 15.68 -4.29 0.57
CA HIS A 17 16.86 -4.41 1.43
C HIS A 17 18.03 -5.10 0.71
N GLU A 18 17.80 -6.21 0.03
CA GLU A 18 18.83 -6.89 -0.75
C GLU A 18 19.38 -6.00 -1.87
N LEU A 19 18.50 -5.30 -2.60
CA LEU A 19 18.90 -4.39 -3.66
C LEU A 19 19.72 -3.22 -3.12
N SER A 20 19.44 -2.75 -1.89
CA SER A 20 20.24 -1.70 -1.25
C SER A 20 21.70 -2.12 -1.02
N GLY A 21 21.97 -3.43 -0.84
CA GLY A 21 23.32 -3.96 -0.68
C GLY A 21 24.13 -3.99 -1.97
N THR A 22 23.46 -4.06 -3.13
CA THR A 22 24.12 -4.14 -4.44
C THR A 22 24.06 -2.83 -5.25
N HIS A 23 23.01 -2.03 -5.07
CA HIS A 23 22.76 -0.77 -5.77
C HIS A 23 22.33 0.35 -4.80
N PRO A 24 23.17 0.68 -3.80
CA PRO A 24 22.80 1.59 -2.72
C PRO A 24 22.42 2.98 -3.20
N GLU A 25 23.09 3.54 -4.21
CA GLU A 25 22.81 4.89 -4.71
C GLU A 25 21.39 5.02 -5.27
N SER A 26 20.98 4.06 -6.11
CA SER A 26 19.63 4.05 -6.71
C SER A 26 18.55 3.85 -5.65
N VAL A 27 18.76 2.91 -4.72
CA VAL A 27 17.79 2.66 -3.65
C VAL A 27 17.69 3.85 -2.70
N ASN A 28 18.82 4.45 -2.31
CA ASN A 28 18.82 5.64 -1.45
C ASN A 28 18.11 6.83 -2.12
N ALA A 29 18.34 7.06 -3.42
CA ALA A 29 17.63 8.10 -4.17
C ALA A 29 16.11 7.86 -4.15
N PHE A 30 15.67 6.62 -4.37
CA PHE A 30 14.27 6.25 -4.31
C PHE A 30 13.69 6.42 -2.90
N MET A 31 14.38 5.95 -1.86
CA MET A 31 13.92 6.09 -0.47
C MET A 31 13.87 7.55 -0.02
N ASN A 32 14.79 8.41 -0.49
CA ASN A 32 14.73 9.85 -0.24
C ASN A 32 13.52 10.51 -0.91
N LEU A 33 13.18 10.10 -2.14
CA LEU A 33 11.96 10.55 -2.82
C LEU A 33 10.72 10.17 -1.99
N LEU A 34 10.63 8.91 -1.54
CA LEU A 34 9.51 8.47 -0.70
C LEU A 34 9.47 9.23 0.62
N GLY A 35 10.59 9.32 1.35
CA GLY A 35 10.67 10.04 2.62
C GLY A 35 10.21 11.50 2.51
N THR A 36 10.62 12.18 1.44
CA THR A 36 10.19 13.56 1.16
C THR A 36 8.68 13.66 0.92
N ASN A 37 8.10 12.74 0.14
CA ASN A 37 6.69 12.80 -0.21
C ASN A 37 5.78 12.35 0.93
N TYR A 38 6.20 11.43 1.80
CA TYR A 38 5.40 10.91 2.91
C TYR A 38 5.55 11.67 4.24
N ALA A 39 6.57 12.53 4.38
CA ALA A 39 6.71 13.42 5.53
C ALA A 39 5.45 14.30 5.73
N ASP A 40 5.01 14.48 6.97
CA ASP A 40 3.83 15.30 7.27
C ASP A 40 3.95 16.74 6.73
N GLY A 41 2.83 17.27 6.27
CA GLY A 41 2.74 18.65 5.77
C GLY A 41 1.29 19.10 5.72
N ALA A 42 0.85 19.68 4.60
CA ALA A 42 -0.56 20.04 4.40
C ALA A 42 -1.50 18.82 4.42
N LEU A 43 -0.97 17.64 4.10
CA LEU A 43 -1.62 16.35 4.29
C LEU A 43 -0.79 15.53 5.27
N ASP A 44 -1.45 14.88 6.22
CA ASP A 44 -0.81 13.93 7.14
C ASP A 44 -0.43 12.62 6.41
N THR A 45 0.48 11.85 6.99
CA THR A 45 0.93 10.55 6.42
C THR A 45 -0.26 9.62 6.17
N LYS A 46 -1.24 9.56 7.07
CA LYS A 46 -2.45 8.75 6.90
C LYS A 46 -3.22 9.11 5.62
N THR A 47 -3.45 10.39 5.37
CA THR A 47 -4.13 10.87 4.17
C THR A 47 -3.33 10.53 2.91
N LYS A 48 -2.00 10.64 2.97
CA LYS A 48 -1.12 10.27 1.86
C LYS A 48 -1.17 8.76 1.57
N GLU A 49 -1.16 7.92 2.59
CA GLU A 49 -1.30 6.47 2.44
C GLU A 49 -2.68 6.08 1.87
N LEU A 50 -3.76 6.76 2.27
CA LEU A 50 -5.08 6.55 1.68
C LEU A 50 -5.11 6.91 0.18
N ILE A 51 -4.45 8.01 -0.22
CA ILE A 51 -4.27 8.35 -1.63
C ILE A 51 -3.49 7.23 -2.36
N SER A 52 -2.43 6.73 -1.75
CA SER A 52 -1.62 5.65 -2.29
C SER A 52 -2.37 4.33 -2.43
N VAL A 53 -3.27 3.99 -1.50
CA VAL A 53 -4.21 2.86 -1.63
C VAL A 53 -5.06 3.02 -2.89
N GLY A 54 -5.63 4.21 -3.11
CA GLY A 54 -6.42 4.51 -4.31
C GLY A 54 -5.60 4.34 -5.59
N ILE A 55 -4.38 4.90 -5.63
CA ILE A 55 -3.47 4.77 -6.77
C ILE A 55 -3.08 3.31 -7.01
N ALA A 56 -2.77 2.55 -5.95
CA ALA A 56 -2.38 1.15 -6.04
C ALA A 56 -3.52 0.28 -6.61
N ALA A 57 -4.75 0.50 -6.14
CA ALA A 57 -5.95 -0.19 -6.63
C ALA A 57 -6.29 0.19 -8.09
N TYR A 58 -6.10 1.45 -8.48
CA TYR A 58 -6.29 1.92 -9.85
C TYR A 58 -5.25 1.31 -10.80
N ASN A 59 -3.98 1.35 -10.42
CA ASN A 59 -2.86 0.81 -11.17
C ASN A 59 -2.81 -0.72 -11.15
N ARG A 60 -3.57 -1.37 -10.27
CA ARG A 60 -3.61 -2.84 -10.10
C ARG A 60 -2.22 -3.40 -9.77
N CYS A 61 -1.45 -2.64 -9.01
CA CYS A 61 -0.13 -3.06 -8.53
C CYS A 61 -0.30 -3.85 -7.24
N GLU A 62 -0.12 -5.17 -7.31
CA GLU A 62 -0.39 -6.07 -6.19
C GLU A 62 0.48 -5.80 -4.96
N TYR A 63 1.79 -5.63 -5.15
CA TYR A 63 2.71 -5.27 -4.08
C TYR A 63 2.39 -3.88 -3.49
N CYS A 64 1.99 -2.93 -4.33
CA CYS A 64 1.60 -1.60 -3.88
C CYS A 64 0.31 -1.66 -3.03
N ILE A 65 -0.67 -2.48 -3.43
CA ILE A 65 -1.91 -2.67 -2.66
C ILE A 65 -1.56 -3.22 -1.28
N VAL A 66 -0.79 -4.30 -1.23
CA VAL A 66 -0.39 -4.93 0.04
C VAL A 66 0.38 -3.95 0.93
N PHE A 67 1.38 -3.28 0.37
CA PHE A 67 2.25 -2.36 1.10
C PHE A 67 1.50 -1.14 1.63
N HIS A 68 0.70 -0.46 0.79
CA HIS A 68 0.01 0.76 1.21
C HIS A 68 -1.21 0.48 2.09
N VAL A 69 -1.83 -0.70 2.02
CA VAL A 69 -2.82 -1.10 3.03
C VAL A 69 -2.15 -1.27 4.40
N TYR A 70 -1.00 -1.95 4.46
CA TYR A 70 -0.23 -2.09 5.71
C TYR A 70 0.17 -0.72 6.28
N LYS A 71 0.75 0.16 5.43
CA LYS A 71 1.17 1.50 5.83
C LYS A 71 0.02 2.42 6.23
N ALA A 72 -1.13 2.34 5.56
CA ALA A 72 -2.31 3.09 5.96
C ALA A 72 -2.78 2.68 7.37
N LEU A 73 -2.83 1.38 7.66
CA LEU A 73 -3.19 0.87 8.99
C LEU A 73 -2.15 1.27 10.06
N GLU A 74 -0.86 1.18 9.74
CA GLU A 74 0.24 1.65 10.60
C GLU A 74 0.12 3.14 10.92
N ALA A 75 -0.34 3.95 9.95
CA ALA A 75 -0.62 5.38 10.12
C ALA A 75 -1.98 5.67 10.81
N GLY A 76 -2.70 4.64 11.26
CA GLY A 76 -3.96 4.79 12.00
C GLY A 76 -5.20 4.98 11.11
N ALA A 77 -5.16 4.60 9.84
CA ALA A 77 -6.36 4.53 9.01
C ALA A 77 -7.28 3.39 9.48
N THR A 78 -8.59 3.61 9.43
CA THR A 78 -9.56 2.54 9.69
C THR A 78 -9.81 1.70 8.44
N ARG A 79 -10.37 0.50 8.62
CA ARG A 79 -10.87 -0.33 7.51
C ARG A 79 -11.76 0.49 6.57
N GLU A 80 -12.69 1.26 7.13
CA GLU A 80 -13.67 2.05 6.38
C GLU A 80 -12.98 3.10 5.50
N GLN A 81 -11.98 3.81 6.04
CA GLN A 81 -11.21 4.80 5.28
C GLN A 81 -10.47 4.16 4.10
N ILE A 82 -9.85 3.00 4.31
CA ILE A 82 -9.11 2.28 3.25
C ILE A 82 -10.08 1.78 2.16
N ILE A 83 -11.26 1.27 2.54
CA ILE A 83 -12.29 0.84 1.59
C ILE A 83 -12.82 2.03 0.79
N GLU A 84 -13.10 3.18 1.44
CA GLU A 84 -13.57 4.39 0.75
C GLU A 84 -12.55 4.88 -0.27
N ALA A 85 -11.25 4.92 0.08
CA ALA A 85 -10.18 5.27 -0.86
C ALA A 85 -10.12 4.31 -2.07
N ALA A 86 -10.29 3.01 -1.85
CA ALA A 86 -10.37 2.02 -2.92
C ALA A 86 -11.61 2.22 -3.81
N MET A 87 -12.75 2.60 -3.25
CA MET A 87 -13.98 2.84 -4.03
C MET A 87 -13.84 4.05 -4.96
N ILE A 88 -13.07 5.07 -4.57
CA ILE A 88 -12.69 6.15 -5.50
C ILE A 88 -11.92 5.59 -6.69
N ALA A 89 -10.96 4.69 -6.47
CA ALA A 89 -10.25 4.02 -7.57
C ALA A 89 -11.19 3.18 -8.45
N VAL A 90 -12.20 2.53 -7.88
CA VAL A 90 -13.22 1.77 -8.63
C VAL A 90 -14.05 2.67 -9.53
N ALA A 91 -14.42 3.88 -9.09
CA ALA A 91 -15.21 4.81 -9.90
C ALA A 91 -14.55 5.14 -11.26
N PHE A 92 -13.21 5.17 -11.30
CA PHE A 92 -12.44 5.41 -12.53
C PHE A 92 -11.89 4.15 -13.19
N GLY A 93 -11.58 3.11 -12.40
CA GLY A 93 -10.95 1.88 -12.85
C GLY A 93 -11.94 0.76 -13.21
N GLY A 94 -13.22 0.90 -12.86
CA GLY A 94 -14.29 -0.04 -13.18
C GLY A 94 -14.08 -1.45 -12.61
N GLY A 95 -14.55 -2.46 -13.35
CA GLY A 95 -14.50 -3.87 -12.96
C GLY A 95 -13.12 -4.37 -12.53
N PRO A 96 -12.02 -4.05 -13.24
CA PRO A 96 -10.68 -4.45 -12.82
C PRO A 96 -10.29 -3.95 -11.42
N SER A 97 -10.47 -2.66 -11.13
CA SER A 97 -10.17 -2.13 -9.78
C SER A 97 -11.11 -2.71 -8.72
N MET A 98 -12.37 -3.00 -9.08
CA MET A 98 -13.30 -3.68 -8.18
C MET A 98 -12.81 -5.10 -7.84
N ALA A 99 -12.32 -5.85 -8.83
CA ALA A 99 -11.82 -7.21 -8.62
C ALA A 99 -10.65 -7.23 -7.62
N TYR A 100 -9.68 -6.32 -7.73
CA TYR A 100 -8.59 -6.19 -6.76
C TYR A 100 -9.07 -5.70 -5.39
N SER A 101 -10.06 -4.80 -5.36
CA SER A 101 -10.61 -4.25 -4.11
C SER A 101 -11.31 -5.32 -3.26
N VAL A 102 -12.13 -6.18 -3.89
CA VAL A 102 -12.87 -7.24 -3.17
C VAL A 102 -12.07 -8.51 -2.91
N THR A 103 -10.86 -8.61 -3.47
CA THR A 103 -9.95 -9.74 -3.26
C THR A 103 -8.71 -9.31 -2.48
N LEU A 104 -7.62 -8.95 -3.16
CA LEU A 104 -6.31 -8.71 -2.56
C LEU A 104 -6.32 -7.58 -1.52
N LEU A 105 -6.99 -6.47 -1.81
CA LEU A 105 -7.05 -5.34 -0.87
C LEU A 105 -7.83 -5.72 0.39
N LYS A 106 -9.00 -6.35 0.23
CA LYS A 106 -9.78 -6.88 1.35
C LYS A 106 -8.96 -7.88 2.18
N ASP A 107 -8.27 -8.80 1.53
CA ASP A 107 -7.42 -9.79 2.20
C ASP A 107 -6.26 -9.13 2.97
N ALA A 108 -5.65 -8.07 2.41
CA ALA A 108 -4.63 -7.29 3.10
C ALA A 108 -5.18 -6.57 4.33
N ILE A 109 -6.37 -5.96 4.25
CA ILE A 109 -7.02 -5.33 5.41
C ILE A 109 -7.28 -6.38 6.49
N ASP A 110 -7.94 -7.48 6.14
CA ASP A 110 -8.32 -8.54 7.08
C ASP A 110 -7.12 -9.17 7.78
N GLU A 111 -5.97 -9.21 7.10
CA GLU A 111 -4.73 -9.71 7.69
C GLU A 111 -4.07 -8.68 8.60
N PHE A 112 -3.82 -7.48 8.10
CA PHE A 112 -2.95 -6.50 8.76
C PHE A 112 -3.65 -5.69 9.85
N GLU A 113 -4.98 -5.55 9.82
CA GLU A 113 -5.68 -4.78 10.86
C GLU A 113 -5.46 -5.36 12.27
N LYS A 114 -5.14 -6.65 12.37
CA LYS A 114 -4.90 -7.34 13.64
C LYS A 114 -3.61 -6.88 14.31
N ASP A 115 -2.67 -6.33 13.54
CA ASP A 115 -1.38 -5.84 14.03
C ASP A 115 -1.53 -4.50 14.77
N PHE A 116 -2.63 -3.77 14.55
CA PHE A 116 -2.83 -2.38 14.99
C PHE A 116 -4.09 -2.18 15.83
N LYS A 117 -4.69 -3.27 16.32
CA LYS A 117 -5.84 -3.27 17.24
C LYS A 117 -5.41 -3.36 18.70
#